data_AF-A0A2I1EKG8-F1
#
_entry.id   AF-A0A2I1EKG8-F1
#
_cell.length_a   1.000
_cell.length_b   1.000
_cell.length_c   1.000
_cell.angle_alpha   90.00
_cell.angle_beta   90.00
_cell.angle_gamma   90.00
#
_symmetry.space_group_name_H-M   'P 1'
#
loop_
_entity.id
_entity.type
_entity.pdbx_description
1 polymer ?
#
loop_
_entity_poly.entity_id
_entity_poly.type
_entity_poly.pdbx_seq_one_letter_code
_entity_poly.pdbx_strand_id
1 'polypeptide(L)' 'MQNSIRYSTVLTIFEIPDHVEIGKLIGRKGRNLKSIEKGTGTHIYIYKEISPRQIEI' A
#
# COMPACT_ATOMS: atom_id res chain seq x y z
N MET A 1 24.88 28.04 7.17
CA MET A 1 25.13 26.77 6.49
C MET A 1 24.05 25.80 6.98
N GLN A 2 22.99 25.58 6.19
CA GLN A 2 21.90 24.70 6.60
C GLN A 2 22.25 23.28 6.14
N ASN A 3 22.59 22.39 7.07
CA ASN A 3 22.75 20.97 6.77
C ASN A 3 21.39 20.43 6.31
N SER A 4 21.25 20.17 5.01
CA SER A 4 20.11 19.45 4.46
C SER A 4 20.34 17.96 4.69
N ILE A 5 19.75 17.43 5.75
CA ILE A 5 19.62 15.98 5.92
C ILE A 5 18.75 15.49 4.75
N ARG A 6 19.37 14.83 3.77
CA ARG A 6 18.63 14.15 2.70
C ARG A 6 18.06 12.86 3.29
N TYR A 7 16.80 12.89 3.69
CA TYR A 7 16.06 11.66 3.97
C TYR A 7 16.01 10.84 2.68
N SER A 8 16.56 9.63 2.70
CA SER A 8 16.43 8.68 1.60
C SER A 8 15.13 7.92 1.76
N THR A 9 14.33 7.81 0.70
CA THR A 9 13.14 6.97 0.68
C THR A 9 13.55 5.50 0.80
N VAL A 10 12.94 4.76 1.72
CA VAL A 10 13.06 3.31 1.82
C VAL A 10 11.72 2.69 1.44
N LEU A 11 11.73 1.76 0.48
CA LEU A 11 10.55 1.02 0.07
C LEU A 11 10.47 -0.29 0.86
N THR A 12 9.31 -0.58 1.45
CA THR A 12 9.02 -1.87 2.06
C THR A 12 7.80 -2.47 1.39
N ILE A 13 7.88 -3.74 1.00
CA ILE A 13 6.82 -4.48 0.34
C ILE A 13 6.31 -5.55 1.30
N PHE A 14 4.98 -5.65 1.42
CA PHE A 14 4.32 -6.70 2.21
C PHE A 14 3.34 -7.44 1.30
N GLU A 15 3.46 -8.77 1.28
CA GLU A 15 2.46 -9.62 0.65
C GLU A 15 1.23 -9.71 1.54
N ILE A 16 0.05 -9.58 0.94
CA ILE A 16 -1.22 -9.72 1.66
C ILE A 16 -1.73 -11.13 1.41
N PRO A 17 -1.90 -11.96 2.45
CA PRO A 17 -2.41 -13.31 2.28
C PRO A 17 -3.80 -13.33 1.65
N ASP A 18 -4.09 -14.34 0.83
CA ASP A 18 -5.36 -14.46 0.08
C ASP A 18 -6.61 -14.46 0.96
N HIS A 19 -6.50 -14.93 2.21
CA HIS A 19 -7.61 -14.98 3.16
C HIS A 19 -7.92 -13.61 3.80
N VAL A 20 -7.07 -12.60 3.57
CA VAL A 20 -7.30 -11.24 4.08
C VAL A 20 -8.24 -10.50 3.15
N GLU A 21 -9.38 -10.08 3.67
CA GLU A 21 -10.26 -9.15 2.97
C GLU A 21 -9.62 -7.77 2.84
N ILE A 22 -8.95 -7.52 1.71
CA ILE A 22 -8.25 -6.25 1.44
C ILE A 22 -9.14 -5.02 1.64
N GLY A 23 -10.45 -5.13 1.39
CA GLY A 23 -11.42 -4.05 1.61
C GLY A 23 -11.50 -3.59 3.07
N LYS A 24 -11.31 -4.48 4.05
CA LYS A 24 -11.26 -4.15 5.48
C LYS A 24 -9.98 -3.37 5.83
N LEU A 25 -8.86 -3.72 5.21
CA LEU A 25 -7.59 -2.98 5.36
C LEU A 25 -7.70 -1.57 4.76
N ILE A 26 -8.26 -1.45 3.54
CA ILE A 26 -8.47 -0.16 2.86
C ILE A 26 -9.44 0.72 3.66
N GLY A 27 -10.55 0.13 4.11
CA GLY A 27 -11.67 0.83 4.73
C GLY A 27 -12.52 1.61 3.72
N ARG A 28 -13.74 1.98 4.11
CA ARG A 28 -14.67 2.70 3.24
C ARG A 28 -14.04 4.02 2.75
N LYS A 29 -13.96 4.21 1.42
CA LYS A 29 -13.31 5.35 0.76
C LYS A 29 -11.81 5.52 1.11
N GLY A 30 -11.14 4.44 1.52
CA GLY A 30 -9.73 4.45 1.91
C GLY A 30 -9.46 5.03 3.30
N ARG A 31 -10.48 5.18 4.16
CA ARG A 31 -10.36 5.86 5.45
C ARG A 31 -9.22 5.32 6.32
N ASN A 32 -9.04 4.00 6.34
CA ASN A 32 -8.07 3.36 7.22
C ASN A 32 -6.63 3.64 6.71
N LEU A 33 -6.36 3.38 5.42
CA LEU A 33 -5.04 3.65 4.83
C LEU A 33 -4.68 5.13 4.86
N LYS A 34 -5.62 6.03 4.53
CA LYS A 34 -5.39 7.48 4.61
C LYS A 34 -5.03 7.94 6.01
N SER A 35 -5.60 7.31 7.05
CA SER A 35 -5.25 7.60 8.43
C SER A 35 -3.81 7.17 8.75
N ILE A 36 -3.36 6.03 8.22
CA ILE A 36 -1.99 5.53 8.41
C ILE A 36 -0.99 6.40 7.63
N GLU A 37 -1.26 6.72 6.37
CA GLU A 37 -0.44 7.64 5.55
C GLU A 37 -0.28 8.99 6.26
N LYS A 38 -1.39 9.59 6.73
CA LYS A 38 -1.35 10.86 7.45
C LYS A 38 -0.60 10.75 8.79
N GLY A 39 -0.77 9.66 9.52
CA GLY A 39 -0.15 9.46 10.83
C GLY A 39 1.35 9.17 10.77
N THR A 40 1.83 8.60 9.66
CA THR A 40 3.23 8.17 9.50
C THR A 40 4.03 9.04 8.52
N GLY A 41 3.36 9.84 7.68
CA GLY A 41 3.99 10.57 6.58
C GLY A 41 4.44 9.66 5.43
N THR A 42 4.05 8.38 5.42
CA THR A 42 4.37 7.45 4.34
C THR A 42 3.34 7.51 3.20
N HIS A 43 3.73 7.00 2.04
CA HIS A 43 2.84 6.73 0.92
C HIS A 43 2.61 5.22 0.78
N ILE A 44 1.34 4.80 0.70
CA ILE A 44 0.96 3.39 0.62
C ILE A 44 0.32 3.14 -0.75
N TYR A 45 0.87 2.17 -1.48
CA TYR A 45 0.33 1.70 -2.75
C TYR A 45 -0.14 0.26 -2.61
N ILE A 46 -1.36 -0.02 -3.10
CA ILE A 46 -1.85 -1.39 -3.25
C ILE A 46 -1.86 -1.74 -4.72
N TYR A 47 -1.12 -2.78 -5.09
CA TYR A 47 -1.18 -3.40 -6.40
C TYR A 47 -1.82 -4.78 -6.25
N LYS A 48 -2.72 -5.11 -7.18
CA LYS A 48 -3.25 -6.46 -7.33
C LYS A 48 -2.62 -7.03 -8.59
N GLU A 49 -1.82 -8.08 -8.46
CA GLU A 49 -1.44 -8.85 -9.63
C GLU A 49 -2.70 -9.48 -10.22
N ILE A 50 -3.07 -9.04 -11.41
CA ILE A 50 -4.15 -9.64 -12.17
C ILE A 50 -3.49 -10.77 -12.93
N SER A 51 -3.59 -12.01 -12.43
CA SER A 51 -3.25 -13.16 -13.26
C SER A 51 -4.19 -13.16 -14.46
N PRO A 52 -3.69 -13.18 -15.71
CA PRO A 52 -4.56 -13.30 -16.86
C PRO A 52 -5.33 -14.61 -16.70
N ARG A 53 -6.65 -14.52 -16.52
CA ARG A 53 -7.53 -15.68 -16.51
C ARG A 53 -7.18 -16.52 -17.74
N GLN A 54 -6.74 -17.75 -17.54
CA GLN A 54 -6.83 -18.75 -18.59
C GLN A 54 -8.32 -18.84 -18.91
N ILE A 55 -8.71 -18.21 -20.02
CA ILE A 55 -10.03 -18.43 -20.60
C ILE A 55 -9.95 -19.85 -21.13
N GLU A 56 -10.48 -20.81 -20.37
CA GLU A 56 -10.78 -22.13 -20.92
C GLU A 56 -11.85 -21.91 -22.00
N ILE A 57 -11.45 -22.21 -23.25
CA ILE A 57 -12.28 -22.12 -24.46
C ILE A 57 -13.05 -23.44 -24.61
#